data_AF-A0A0Q0RZX1-F1
#
_entry.id   AF-A0A0Q0RZX1-F1
#
_cell.length_a   1.000
_cell.length_b   1.000
_cell.length_c   1.000
_cell.angle_alpha   90.00
_cell.angle_beta   90.00
_cell.angle_gamma   90.00
#
_symmetry.space_group_name_H-M   'P 1'
#
loop_
_entity.id
_entity.type
_entity.pdbx_description
1 polymer ?
#
loop_
_entity_poly.entity_id
_entity_poly.type
_entity_poly.pdbx_seq_one_letter_code
_entity_poly.pdbx_strand_id
1 'polypeptide(L)'
;MKREVVESLLISIFTAYLFFYSFYTNVFVIFSNIYYPSIYQFLFFIIPYVALPLLVFFRKNSIIDRIYLYFLFIGLVTFIVLLATYIVYIMYEIIIFLIIAFYADIIEELYFNKKRSLFYRGAGFISILIAMLFISKFLVISTPVEPTKIVVDSIYADFPIEKVPYFFYYGIIMRINYLYFTTSIQSIVLYIILAALLTENYYMIFKIVRNNSVAKNMISPTLTGGISALSCQCEGLTATLPTIAAALATAVSTTLLSESIVLLLLSNFMLTVFLNRKTQIKIVSQIKNIRNSNIFPVMAIFFILITPIAEIFGIYFKLELLSLIFFFGINILMFVAGIFFMYVLTKIGVQPRIQSKYLIISLIIFSSIIMFIWFIPYFTALAYTYYNIFLLMNLMAFVSGFIVYLIYSNIDTLKRAYVEYNAMMFSMTALIIFYIALIENTTLYPLYGIEQQIIFSAILWATALPFMWLSTIDTLYQYSVPKNYYLKNSKKKSKNFSED
;
A
#
# COMPACT_ATOMS: atom_id res chain seq x y z
N MET A 1 38.65 13.52 10.71
CA MET A 1 37.18 13.44 10.49
C MET A 1 36.93 12.25 9.57
N LYS A 2 35.87 11.44 9.76
CA LYS A 2 35.57 10.37 8.79
C LYS A 2 35.22 11.02 7.44
N ARG A 3 35.68 10.43 6.33
CA ARG A 3 35.48 10.91 4.95
C ARG A 3 34.01 11.27 4.67
N GLU A 4 33.10 10.40 5.08
CA GLU A 4 31.63 10.57 5.01
C GLU A 4 31.12 11.89 5.63
N VAL A 5 31.75 12.37 6.71
CA VAL A 5 31.36 13.63 7.39
C VAL A 5 31.81 14.83 6.57
N VAL A 6 32.98 14.73 5.94
CA VAL A 6 33.51 15.77 5.05
C VAL A 6 32.60 15.91 3.84
N GLU A 7 32.22 14.79 3.22
CA GLU A 7 31.32 14.76 2.05
C GLU A 7 29.94 15.31 2.39
N SER A 8 29.35 14.88 3.51
CA SER A 8 28.05 15.40 3.96
C SER A 8 28.07 16.90 4.23
N LEU A 9 29.13 17.40 4.87
CA LEU A 9 29.32 18.84 5.08
C LEU A 9 29.51 19.60 3.76
N LEU A 10 30.30 19.05 2.82
CA LEU A 10 30.49 19.67 1.51
C LEU A 10 29.17 19.76 0.75
N ILE A 11 28.34 18.71 0.76
CA ILE A 11 26.99 18.75 0.17
C ILE A 11 26.16 19.84 0.84
N SER A 12 26.06 19.87 2.16
CA SER A 12 25.27 20.90 2.85
C SER A 12 25.73 22.30 2.54
N ILE A 13 27.05 22.55 2.57
CA ILE A 13 27.62 23.86 2.29
C ILE A 13 27.37 24.25 0.84
N PHE A 14 27.56 23.34 -0.11
CA PHE A 14 27.34 23.61 -1.53
C PHE A 14 25.86 23.81 -1.84
N THR A 15 24.97 23.03 -1.24
CA THR A 15 23.51 23.18 -1.41
C THR A 15 23.03 24.49 -0.79
N ALA A 16 23.55 24.86 0.39
CA ALA A 16 23.28 26.15 1.00
C ALA A 16 23.82 27.30 0.13
N TYR A 17 25.02 27.17 -0.44
CA TYR A 17 25.57 28.14 -1.38
C TYR A 17 24.68 28.33 -2.60
N LEU A 18 24.25 27.24 -3.26
CA LEU A 18 23.33 27.31 -4.40
C LEU A 18 22.01 27.97 -4.02
N PHE A 19 21.49 27.70 -2.82
CA PHE A 19 20.28 28.34 -2.32
C PHE A 19 20.46 29.85 -2.05
N PHE A 20 21.56 30.27 -1.42
CA PHE A 20 21.80 31.70 -1.22
C PHE A 20 22.08 32.43 -2.53
N TYR A 21 22.80 31.78 -3.45
CA TYR A 21 23.02 32.28 -4.80
C TYR A 21 21.69 32.40 -5.58
N SER A 22 20.76 31.46 -5.40
CA SER A 22 19.43 31.48 -6.02
C SER A 22 18.56 32.62 -5.56
N PHE A 23 18.62 32.87 -4.26
CA PHE A 23 17.94 34.00 -3.65
C PHE A 23 18.54 35.32 -4.12
N TYR A 24 19.88 35.44 -4.17
CA TYR A 24 20.57 36.65 -4.60
C TYR A 24 20.33 36.98 -6.08
N THR A 25 20.28 35.96 -6.94
CA THR A 25 20.09 36.13 -8.39
C THR A 25 18.63 36.26 -8.82
N ASN A 26 17.67 36.28 -7.88
CA ASN A 26 16.22 36.27 -8.12
C ASN A 26 15.74 35.10 -9.00
N VAL A 27 16.51 34.01 -9.06
CA VAL A 27 16.09 32.74 -9.67
C VAL A 27 15.11 32.03 -8.74
N PHE A 28 15.31 32.16 -7.43
CA PHE A 28 14.42 31.64 -6.42
C PHE A 28 13.61 32.77 -5.77
N VAL A 29 12.31 32.77 -6.00
CA VAL A 29 11.40 33.82 -5.53
C VAL A 29 10.43 33.23 -4.51
N ILE A 30 10.40 33.82 -3.32
CA ILE A 30 9.50 33.45 -2.24
C ILE A 30 8.41 34.51 -2.12
N PHE A 31 7.15 34.16 -2.37
CA PHE A 31 6.02 35.03 -2.13
C PHE A 31 5.46 34.80 -0.72
N SER A 32 5.37 35.87 0.06
CA SER A 32 4.77 35.84 1.40
C SER A 32 3.31 36.31 1.36
N ASN A 33 2.44 35.64 2.10
CA ASN A 33 1.05 36.08 2.33
C ASN A 33 0.79 36.17 3.84
N ILE A 34 -0.21 36.95 4.26
CA ILE A 34 -0.66 37.12 5.65
C ILE A 34 -0.89 35.75 6.32
N TYR A 35 -1.39 34.78 5.55
CA TYR A 35 -1.71 33.43 6.03
C TYR A 35 -0.52 32.46 6.08
N TYR A 36 0.62 32.79 5.45
CA TYR A 36 1.82 31.97 5.51
C TYR A 36 3.10 32.81 5.44
N PRO A 37 3.70 33.11 6.62
CA PRO A 37 4.90 33.94 6.70
C PRO A 37 6.10 33.30 6.00
N SER A 38 6.96 34.13 5.41
CA SER A 38 8.18 33.72 4.71
C SER A 38 9.15 32.89 5.57
N ILE A 39 9.09 33.02 6.90
CA ILE A 39 9.92 32.23 7.82
C ILE A 39 9.59 30.73 7.79
N TYR A 40 8.33 30.35 7.57
CA TYR A 40 7.93 28.94 7.48
C TYR A 40 8.35 28.35 6.12
N GLN A 41 8.26 29.13 5.04
CA GLN A 41 8.80 28.78 3.73
C GLN A 41 10.32 28.60 3.80
N PHE A 42 11.02 29.44 4.56
CA PHE A 42 12.46 29.36 4.77
C PHE A 42 12.89 28.12 5.57
N LEU A 43 12.19 27.82 6.67
CA LEU A 43 12.44 26.62 7.49
C LEU A 43 12.24 25.32 6.70
N PHE A 44 11.24 25.31 5.82
CA PHE A 44 10.94 24.17 4.96
C PHE A 44 12.11 23.79 4.04
N PHE A 45 12.93 24.77 3.63
CA PHE A 45 14.15 24.52 2.86
C PHE A 45 15.33 24.19 3.79
N ILE A 46 15.59 24.98 4.84
CA ILE A 46 16.79 24.79 5.67
C ILE A 46 16.85 23.41 6.35
N ILE A 47 15.71 22.88 6.80
CA ILE A 47 15.69 21.64 7.58
C ILE A 47 16.20 20.44 6.73
N PRO A 48 15.66 20.17 5.52
CA PRO A 48 16.20 19.15 4.60
C PRO A 48 17.67 19.34 4.21
N TYR A 49 18.09 20.57 3.91
CA TYR A 49 19.39 20.81 3.25
C TYR A 49 20.55 21.04 4.23
N VAL A 50 20.28 21.52 5.44
CA VAL A 50 21.31 21.91 6.42
C VAL A 50 21.25 21.03 7.67
N ALA A 51 20.07 20.84 8.27
CA ALA A 51 19.97 20.14 9.55
C ALA A 51 20.13 18.62 9.43
N LEU A 52 19.65 18.03 8.34
CA LEU A 52 19.60 16.58 8.16
C LEU A 52 20.94 15.94 7.76
N PRO A 53 21.78 16.56 6.92
CA PRO A 53 23.14 16.05 6.68
C PRO A 53 24.02 16.11 7.94
N LEU A 54 23.76 17.05 8.88
CA LEU A 54 24.44 17.08 10.18
C LEU A 54 24.10 15.86 11.07
N LEU A 55 23.13 15.02 10.72
CA LEU A 55 22.89 13.75 11.42
C LEU A 55 24.04 12.74 11.29
N VAL A 56 25.01 12.94 10.39
CA VAL A 56 26.24 12.12 10.32
C VAL A 56 26.97 12.06 11.65
N PHE A 57 26.96 13.13 12.44
CA PHE A 57 27.65 13.17 13.73
C PHE A 57 27.06 12.20 14.76
N PHE A 58 25.82 11.75 14.58
CA PHE A 58 25.11 10.83 15.48
C PHE A 58 25.09 9.38 14.98
N ARG A 59 25.92 9.02 13.99
CA ARG A 59 26.00 7.69 13.34
C ARG A 59 26.62 6.58 14.22
N LYS A 60 26.13 6.43 15.45
CA LYS A 60 26.51 5.33 16.36
C LYS A 60 25.47 4.21 16.43
N ASN A 61 24.23 4.46 16.00
CA ASN A 61 23.12 3.51 16.05
C ASN A 61 22.70 3.07 14.63
N SER A 62 22.40 1.78 14.44
CA SER A 62 21.93 1.21 13.16
C SER A 62 20.59 1.77 12.68
N ILE A 63 19.77 2.32 13.58
CA ILE A 63 18.56 3.06 13.23
C ILE A 63 18.91 4.42 12.64
N ILE A 64 19.82 5.15 13.30
CA ILE A 64 20.26 6.49 12.86
C ILE A 64 20.98 6.39 11.51
N ASP A 65 21.77 5.33 11.28
CA ASP A 65 22.42 5.06 9.99
C ASP A 65 21.41 4.92 8.83
N ARG A 66 20.27 4.25 9.09
CA ARG A 66 19.19 4.11 8.09
C ARG A 66 18.46 5.42 7.83
N ILE A 67 18.12 6.15 8.89
CA ILE A 67 17.47 7.46 8.80
C ILE A 67 18.35 8.44 8.03
N TYR A 68 19.63 8.50 8.37
CA TYR A 68 20.63 9.30 7.67
C TYR A 68 20.67 8.96 6.18
N LEU A 69 20.72 7.67 5.84
CA LEU A 69 20.75 7.21 4.45
C LEU A 69 19.51 7.68 3.68
N TYR A 70 18.30 7.58 4.25
CA TYR A 70 17.09 8.08 3.59
C TYR A 70 17.16 9.58 3.34
N PHE A 71 17.60 10.37 4.32
CA PHE A 71 17.73 11.82 4.15
C PHE A 71 18.83 12.21 3.16
N LEU A 72 19.94 11.47 3.10
CA LEU A 72 20.98 11.67 2.08
C LEU A 72 20.40 11.48 0.68
N PHE A 73 19.61 10.42 0.49
CA PHE A 73 18.96 10.15 -0.78
C PHE A 73 17.88 11.21 -1.13
N ILE A 74 17.13 11.72 -0.14
CA ILE A 74 16.21 12.86 -0.36
C ILE A 74 17.02 14.08 -0.82
N GLY A 75 18.07 14.43 -0.07
CA GLY A 75 18.97 15.54 -0.36
C GLY A 75 19.52 15.45 -1.79
N LEU A 76 19.93 14.26 -2.21
CA LEU A 76 20.41 13.98 -3.57
C LEU A 76 19.31 14.25 -4.61
N VAL A 77 18.11 13.71 -4.44
CA VAL A 77 17.00 13.92 -5.39
C VAL A 77 16.64 15.39 -5.48
N THR A 78 16.52 16.07 -4.35
CA THR A 78 16.23 17.50 -4.30
C THR A 78 17.34 18.34 -4.92
N PHE A 79 18.60 17.96 -4.72
CA PHE A 79 19.74 18.59 -5.36
C PHE A 79 19.67 18.44 -6.88
N ILE A 80 19.36 17.23 -7.40
CA ILE A 80 19.14 17.00 -8.83
C ILE A 80 18.00 17.87 -9.35
N VAL A 81 16.88 17.96 -8.61
CA VAL A 81 15.73 18.79 -9.01
C VAL A 81 16.12 20.27 -9.06
N LEU A 82 16.71 20.83 -7.99
CA LEU A 82 17.17 22.22 -7.98
C LEU A 82 18.15 22.49 -9.14
N LEU A 83 19.06 21.57 -9.35
CA LEU A 83 20.07 21.68 -10.39
C LEU A 83 19.47 21.58 -11.80
N ALA A 84 18.48 20.73 -12.04
CA ALA A 84 17.76 20.60 -13.31
C ALA A 84 17.04 21.90 -13.71
N THR A 85 16.75 22.75 -12.74
CA THR A 85 15.91 23.95 -12.89
C THR A 85 16.73 25.20 -13.10
N TYR A 86 18.00 25.13 -12.69
CA TYR A 86 19.04 26.10 -12.94
C TYR A 86 19.58 26.11 -14.37
N ILE A 87 19.08 25.22 -15.22
CA ILE A 87 19.64 24.97 -16.54
C ILE A 87 19.19 26.05 -17.52
N VAL A 88 19.94 27.16 -17.51
CA VAL A 88 20.14 28.01 -18.67
C VAL A 88 21.62 27.92 -19.06
N TYR A 89 21.91 26.90 -19.88
CA TYR A 89 23.04 26.71 -20.80
C TYR A 89 24.52 26.66 -20.32
N ILE A 90 24.99 27.41 -19.32
CA ILE A 90 26.46 27.55 -19.09
C ILE A 90 27.06 26.57 -18.06
N MET A 91 26.26 26.00 -17.16
CA MET A 91 26.79 25.13 -16.10
C MET A 91 26.67 23.62 -16.39
N TYR A 92 26.11 23.21 -17.55
CA TYR A 92 25.71 21.83 -17.84
C TYR A 92 26.86 20.81 -17.72
N GLU A 93 28.05 21.17 -18.19
CA GLU A 93 29.21 20.27 -18.25
C GLU A 93 29.78 20.02 -16.86
N ILE A 94 30.09 21.08 -16.10
CA ILE A 94 30.66 20.98 -14.74
C ILE A 94 29.70 20.24 -13.79
N ILE A 95 28.41 20.45 -13.99
CA ILE A 95 27.33 19.85 -13.22
C ILE A 95 27.17 18.34 -13.49
N ILE A 96 27.25 17.91 -14.75
CA ILE A 96 27.19 16.49 -15.09
C ILE A 96 28.38 15.76 -14.46
N PHE A 97 29.57 16.37 -14.49
CA PHE A 97 30.73 15.79 -13.82
C PHE A 97 30.58 15.71 -12.30
N LEU A 98 29.95 16.71 -11.65
CA LEU A 98 29.65 16.67 -10.22
C LEU A 98 28.61 15.59 -9.86
N ILE A 99 27.53 15.45 -10.66
CA ILE A 99 26.53 14.39 -10.46
C ILE A 99 27.17 13.03 -10.65
N ILE A 100 27.96 12.84 -11.71
CA ILE A 100 28.64 11.57 -12.00
C ILE A 100 29.67 11.24 -10.92
N ALA A 101 30.48 12.20 -10.49
CA ALA A 101 31.47 12.00 -9.42
C ALA A 101 30.80 11.64 -8.09
N PHE A 102 29.69 12.31 -7.75
CA PHE A 102 28.94 12.05 -6.54
C PHE A 102 28.19 10.70 -6.58
N TYR A 103 27.63 10.36 -7.74
CA TYR A 103 26.97 9.08 -7.98
C TYR A 103 28.00 7.93 -7.97
N ALA A 104 29.17 8.15 -8.55
CA ALA A 104 30.29 7.21 -8.52
C ALA A 104 30.76 6.96 -7.07
N ASP A 105 30.88 7.99 -6.23
CA ASP A 105 31.35 7.85 -4.85
C ASP A 105 30.33 7.13 -3.95
N ILE A 106 29.04 7.50 -4.05
CA ILE A 106 27.95 6.80 -3.35
C ILE A 106 27.84 5.34 -3.79
N ILE A 107 28.00 5.07 -5.09
CA ILE A 107 27.99 3.70 -5.62
C ILE A 107 29.22 2.94 -5.14
N GLU A 108 30.41 3.54 -5.19
CA GLU A 108 31.63 2.88 -4.74
C GLU A 108 31.56 2.51 -3.26
N GLU A 109 31.11 3.43 -2.41
CA GLU A 109 31.00 3.19 -0.97
C GLU A 109 29.84 2.25 -0.59
N LEU A 110 28.64 2.44 -1.15
CA LEU A 110 27.46 1.68 -0.75
C LEU A 110 27.25 0.39 -1.55
N TYR A 111 27.59 0.36 -2.85
CA TYR A 111 27.37 -0.80 -3.72
C TYR A 111 28.57 -1.74 -3.74
N PHE A 112 29.80 -1.23 -3.87
CA PHE A 112 31.00 -2.07 -4.02
C PHE A 112 31.67 -2.44 -2.68
N ASN A 113 31.67 -1.56 -1.67
CA ASN A 113 32.33 -1.81 -0.38
C ASN A 113 31.50 -2.58 0.67
N LYS A 114 30.83 -3.67 0.26
CA LYS A 114 30.12 -4.67 1.11
C LYS A 114 28.79 -4.23 1.77
N LYS A 115 28.30 -3.00 1.57
CA LYS A 115 27.01 -2.50 2.11
C LYS A 115 25.84 -2.52 1.10
N ARG A 116 25.88 -3.38 0.08
CA ARG A 116 24.91 -3.45 -1.02
C ARG A 116 23.43 -3.48 -0.60
N SER A 117 23.12 -4.09 0.55
CA SER A 117 21.74 -4.10 1.09
C SER A 117 21.24 -2.71 1.53
N LEU A 118 22.12 -1.80 1.96
CA LEU A 118 21.76 -0.45 2.36
C LEU A 118 21.54 0.45 1.14
N PHE A 119 22.35 0.29 0.08
CA PHE A 119 22.13 1.00 -1.18
C PHE A 119 20.74 0.72 -1.76
N TYR A 120 20.38 -0.56 -1.91
CA TYR A 120 19.07 -0.89 -2.46
C TYR A 120 17.92 -0.43 -1.54
N ARG A 121 18.13 -0.30 -0.23
CA ARG A 121 17.14 0.28 0.70
C ARG A 121 16.93 1.77 0.42
N GLY A 122 17.99 2.55 0.26
CA GLY A 122 17.90 3.96 -0.11
C GLY A 122 17.23 4.17 -1.46
N ALA A 123 17.66 3.40 -2.47
CA ALA A 123 17.05 3.44 -3.79
C ALA A 123 15.56 3.08 -3.74
N GLY A 124 15.19 1.99 -3.04
CA GLY A 124 13.80 1.58 -2.86
C GLY A 124 12.97 2.63 -2.13
N PHE A 125 13.53 3.27 -1.09
CA PHE A 125 12.90 4.37 -0.38
C PHE A 125 12.57 5.55 -1.29
N ILE A 126 13.52 5.99 -2.12
CA ILE A 126 13.28 7.07 -3.08
C ILE A 126 12.28 6.66 -4.15
N SER A 127 12.38 5.46 -4.70
CA SER A 127 11.42 4.99 -5.71
C SER A 127 10.00 4.97 -5.15
N ILE A 128 9.81 4.50 -3.91
CA ILE A 128 8.51 4.50 -3.23
C ILE A 128 8.05 5.93 -2.97
N LEU A 129 8.91 6.79 -2.41
CA LEU A 129 8.56 8.19 -2.12
C LEU A 129 8.15 8.95 -3.38
N ILE A 130 8.91 8.83 -4.47
CA ILE A 130 8.60 9.45 -5.76
C ILE A 130 7.28 8.89 -6.31
N ALA A 131 7.10 7.56 -6.32
CA ALA A 131 5.86 6.95 -6.78
C ALA A 131 4.64 7.45 -5.97
N MET A 132 4.78 7.54 -4.64
CA MET A 132 3.76 8.11 -3.76
C MET A 132 3.45 9.55 -4.14
N LEU A 133 4.46 10.42 -4.31
CA LEU A 133 4.26 11.84 -4.68
C LEU A 133 3.61 12.02 -6.06
N PHE A 134 3.95 11.16 -7.04
CA PHE A 134 3.34 11.17 -8.37
C PHE A 134 1.89 10.69 -8.35
N ILE A 135 1.62 9.53 -7.75
CA ILE A 135 0.25 9.00 -7.60
C ILE A 135 -0.61 10.01 -6.84
N SER A 136 0.01 10.74 -5.89
CA SER A 136 -0.66 11.75 -5.10
C SER A 136 -0.92 13.07 -5.78
N LYS A 137 -0.48 13.24 -7.04
CA LYS A 137 -0.50 14.53 -7.74
C LYS A 137 0.10 15.66 -6.91
N PHE A 138 1.00 15.35 -5.97
CA PHE A 138 1.80 16.37 -5.28
C PHE A 138 2.87 16.87 -6.23
N LEU A 139 3.32 16.02 -7.16
CA LEU A 139 4.17 16.38 -8.26
C LEU A 139 3.37 16.24 -9.56
N VAL A 140 3.11 17.36 -10.22
CA VAL A 140 2.34 17.45 -11.47
C VAL A 140 3.23 18.02 -12.56
N ILE A 141 3.22 17.38 -13.73
CA ILE A 141 3.89 17.93 -14.92
C ILE A 141 2.93 18.91 -15.59
N SER A 142 3.36 20.16 -15.76
CA SER A 142 2.55 21.23 -16.32
C SER A 142 3.34 22.06 -17.32
N THR A 143 2.67 22.90 -18.10
CA THR A 143 3.37 23.90 -18.92
C THR A 143 3.98 24.98 -18.02
N PRO A 144 5.21 25.44 -18.30
CA PRO A 144 5.89 26.42 -17.46
C PRO A 144 5.29 27.81 -17.67
N VAL A 145 5.00 28.52 -16.58
CA VAL A 145 4.58 29.93 -16.60
C VAL A 145 5.81 30.85 -16.64
N GLU A 146 6.88 30.50 -15.91
CA GLU A 146 8.18 31.16 -15.95
C GLU A 146 9.30 30.10 -15.93
N PRO A 147 9.85 29.68 -17.09
CA PRO A 147 10.74 28.51 -17.19
C PRO A 147 12.11 28.70 -16.51
N THR A 148 12.47 29.93 -16.14
CA THR A 148 13.78 30.29 -15.58
C THR A 148 13.77 30.56 -14.09
N LYS A 149 12.61 30.49 -13.42
CA LYS A 149 12.47 30.78 -11.99
C LYS A 149 11.88 29.59 -11.24
N ILE A 150 12.33 29.43 -10.01
CA ILE A 150 11.65 28.63 -8.98
C ILE A 150 10.79 29.59 -8.18
N VAL A 151 9.47 29.43 -8.27
CA VAL A 151 8.51 30.24 -7.52
C VAL A 151 7.97 29.41 -6.37
N VAL A 152 8.15 29.88 -5.14
CA VAL A 152 7.51 29.31 -3.95
C VAL A 152 6.40 30.23 -3.50
N ASP A 153 5.17 29.74 -3.59
CA ASP A 153 3.98 30.45 -3.14
C ASP A 153 3.26 29.65 -2.05
N SER A 154 2.35 30.32 -1.35
CA SER A 154 1.40 29.69 -0.47
C SER A 154 0.32 28.95 -1.27
N ILE A 155 -0.17 27.82 -0.76
CA ILE A 155 -1.32 27.13 -1.34
C ILE A 155 -2.57 28.04 -1.42
N TYR A 156 -2.65 29.03 -0.53
CA TYR A 156 -3.74 29.99 -0.48
C TYR A 156 -3.74 31.01 -1.63
N ALA A 157 -2.69 31.04 -2.46
CA ALA A 157 -2.68 31.84 -3.68
C ALA A 157 -3.58 31.25 -4.77
N ASP A 158 -3.69 29.92 -4.82
CA ASP A 158 -4.47 29.20 -5.83
C ASP A 158 -5.85 28.76 -5.31
N PHE A 159 -5.99 28.58 -3.99
CA PHE A 159 -7.22 28.06 -3.37
C PHE A 159 -7.69 28.92 -2.19
N PRO A 160 -9.00 29.22 -2.07
CA PRO A 160 -9.54 29.86 -0.88
C PRO A 160 -9.40 28.92 0.34
N ILE A 161 -9.22 29.50 1.52
CA ILE A 161 -8.92 28.78 2.78
C ILE A 161 -9.91 27.62 3.05
N GLU A 162 -11.19 27.86 2.79
CA GLU A 162 -12.28 26.88 2.99
C GLU A 162 -12.18 25.65 2.10
N LYS A 163 -11.50 25.76 0.95
CA LYS A 163 -11.28 24.67 0.00
C LYS A 163 -9.94 23.98 0.21
N VAL A 164 -9.08 24.50 1.09
CA VAL A 164 -7.81 23.88 1.41
C VAL A 164 -8.04 22.76 2.43
N PRO A 165 -7.72 21.51 2.08
CA PRO A 165 -7.83 20.36 2.99
C PRO A 165 -6.93 20.56 4.21
N TYR A 166 -7.39 20.10 5.39
CA TYR A 166 -6.62 20.22 6.65
C TYR A 166 -5.17 19.74 6.52
N PHE A 167 -4.96 18.67 5.75
CA PHE A 167 -3.64 18.08 5.53
C PHE A 167 -2.66 19.00 4.77
N PHE A 168 -3.17 20.01 4.07
CA PHE A 168 -2.40 21.05 3.39
C PHE A 168 -2.56 22.44 4.01
N TYR A 169 -3.10 22.54 5.22
CA TYR A 169 -3.00 23.82 5.92
C TYR A 169 -1.54 24.19 6.07
N TYR A 170 -1.24 25.45 5.72
CA TYR A 170 0.12 25.96 5.60
C TYR A 170 0.94 25.32 4.48
N GLY A 171 0.27 24.79 3.46
CA GLY A 171 0.91 24.22 2.28
C GLY A 171 1.63 25.26 1.43
N ILE A 172 2.65 24.81 0.71
CA ILE A 172 3.37 25.56 -0.30
C ILE A 172 3.15 24.94 -1.68
N ILE A 173 3.17 25.80 -2.69
CA ILE A 173 3.24 25.40 -4.09
C ILE A 173 4.58 25.88 -4.61
N MET A 174 5.44 24.93 -4.94
CA MET A 174 6.72 25.19 -5.57
C MET A 174 6.58 24.94 -7.06
N ARG A 175 6.65 26.01 -7.84
CA ARG A 175 6.60 25.98 -9.28
C ARG A 175 8.01 25.99 -9.83
N ILE A 176 8.31 24.92 -10.53
CA ILE A 176 9.58 24.59 -11.12
C ILE A 176 9.33 24.40 -12.62
N ASN A 177 10.33 24.65 -13.47
CA ASN A 177 10.20 24.43 -14.91
C ASN A 177 9.58 23.05 -15.23
N TYR A 178 8.40 23.06 -15.85
CA TYR A 178 7.54 21.90 -16.16
C TYR A 178 7.00 21.08 -14.97
N LEU A 179 7.23 21.50 -13.72
CA LEU A 179 6.88 20.75 -12.52
C LEU A 179 6.21 21.65 -11.47
N TYR A 180 5.01 21.27 -11.04
CA TYR A 180 4.38 21.84 -9.85
C TYR A 180 4.48 20.85 -8.70
N PHE A 181 5.10 21.31 -7.61
CA PHE A 181 5.20 20.55 -6.37
C PHE A 181 4.35 21.20 -5.28
N THR A 182 3.21 20.59 -4.97
CA THR A 182 2.28 21.05 -3.93
C THR A 182 2.42 20.18 -2.70
N THR A 183 2.71 20.79 -1.56
CA THR A 183 3.06 20.03 -0.36
C THR A 183 2.86 20.83 0.93
N SER A 184 2.88 20.15 2.07
CA SER A 184 2.86 20.75 3.41
C SER A 184 3.89 20.05 4.31
N ILE A 185 4.21 20.62 5.46
CA ILE A 185 5.12 19.99 6.41
C ILE A 185 4.52 18.66 6.91
N GLN A 186 3.22 18.69 7.21
CA GLN A 186 2.45 17.53 7.67
C GLN A 186 2.47 16.43 6.63
N SER A 187 2.30 16.79 5.34
CA SER A 187 2.31 15.82 4.26
C SER A 187 3.70 15.24 4.04
N ILE A 188 4.75 16.05 3.94
CA ILE A 188 6.11 15.51 3.76
C ILE A 188 6.55 14.62 4.91
N VAL A 189 6.29 15.02 6.16
CA VAL A 189 6.65 14.19 7.32
C VAL A 189 5.92 12.86 7.25
N LEU A 190 4.62 12.85 6.94
CA LEU A 190 3.87 11.61 6.79
C LEU A 190 4.43 10.74 5.67
N TYR A 191 4.68 11.29 4.48
CA TYR A 191 5.17 10.52 3.34
C TYR A 191 6.58 9.97 3.57
N ILE A 192 7.46 10.71 4.24
CA ILE A 192 8.79 10.21 4.62
C ILE A 192 8.66 9.04 5.60
N ILE A 193 7.82 9.17 6.63
CA ILE A 193 7.60 8.09 7.60
C ILE A 193 7.01 6.86 6.92
N LEU A 194 5.99 7.04 6.07
CA LEU A 194 5.36 5.96 5.33
C LEU A 194 6.34 5.30 4.37
N ALA A 195 7.06 6.06 3.53
CA ALA A 195 8.04 5.51 2.61
C ALA A 195 9.15 4.74 3.33
N ALA A 196 9.60 5.22 4.50
CA ALA A 196 10.60 4.52 5.32
C ALA A 196 10.07 3.20 5.88
N LEU A 197 8.85 3.20 6.43
CA LEU A 197 8.22 1.99 6.96
C LEU A 197 7.92 0.97 5.85
N LEU A 198 7.40 1.43 4.70
CA LEU A 198 7.16 0.63 3.50
C LEU A 198 8.43 -0.06 3.04
N THR A 199 9.51 0.71 2.92
CA THR A 199 10.83 0.20 2.54
C THR A 199 11.28 -0.89 3.50
N GLU A 200 11.27 -0.63 4.81
CA GLU A 200 11.72 -1.63 5.78
C GLU A 200 10.85 -2.89 5.78
N ASN A 201 9.52 -2.76 5.66
CA ASN A 201 8.60 -3.90 5.53
C ASN A 201 8.93 -4.75 4.30
N TYR A 202 9.05 -4.13 3.12
CA TYR A 202 9.41 -4.84 1.88
C TYR A 202 10.73 -5.59 2.03
N TYR A 203 11.76 -4.94 2.58
CA TYR A 203 13.06 -5.59 2.81
C TYR A 203 12.97 -6.78 3.75
N MET A 204 12.17 -6.70 4.81
CA MET A 204 11.97 -7.81 5.74
C MET A 204 11.23 -8.97 5.08
N ILE A 205 10.16 -8.69 4.33
CA ILE A 205 9.40 -9.69 3.57
C ILE A 205 10.32 -10.43 2.59
N PHE A 206 11.05 -9.71 1.75
CA PHE A 206 11.99 -10.31 0.79
C PHE A 206 13.07 -11.14 1.49
N LYS A 207 13.58 -10.69 2.64
CA LYS A 207 14.56 -11.45 3.43
C LYS A 207 13.98 -12.76 3.96
N ILE A 208 12.75 -12.75 4.47
CA ILE A 208 12.07 -13.95 4.99
C ILE A 208 11.83 -14.95 3.85
N VAL A 209 11.31 -14.48 2.72
CA VAL A 209 11.02 -15.33 1.55
C VAL A 209 12.30 -15.93 0.96
N ARG A 210 13.37 -15.13 0.77
CA ARG A 210 14.63 -15.59 0.17
C ARG A 210 15.36 -16.65 1.01
N ASN A 211 15.25 -16.56 2.34
CA ASN A 211 15.96 -17.44 3.26
C ASN A 211 15.29 -18.81 3.48
N ASN A 212 14.12 -19.07 2.90
CA ASN A 212 13.42 -20.34 3.04
C ASN A 212 13.53 -21.22 1.79
N SER A 213 13.86 -22.50 1.98
CA SER A 213 13.89 -23.52 0.92
C SER A 213 12.52 -23.84 0.33
N VAL A 214 11.43 -23.68 1.09
CA VAL A 214 10.06 -23.92 0.61
C VAL A 214 9.63 -22.85 -0.41
N ALA A 215 10.00 -21.59 -0.19
CA ALA A 215 9.68 -20.50 -1.10
C ALA A 215 10.52 -20.55 -2.39
N LYS A 216 11.76 -21.06 -2.32
CA LYS A 216 12.61 -21.29 -3.51
C LYS A 216 12.02 -22.31 -4.49
N ASN A 217 11.17 -23.22 -4.00
CA ASN A 217 10.51 -24.26 -4.80
C ASN A 217 9.15 -23.81 -5.37
N MET A 218 8.60 -22.68 -4.92
CA MET A 218 7.31 -22.13 -5.34
C MET A 218 7.55 -20.90 -6.22
N ILE A 219 7.94 -21.11 -7.49
CA ILE A 219 8.25 -20.05 -8.47
C ILE A 219 9.40 -19.13 -7.97
N SER A 220 10.02 -18.32 -8.83
CA SER A 220 11.18 -17.50 -8.43
C SER A 220 10.90 -16.75 -7.11
N PRO A 221 11.79 -16.82 -6.10
CA PRO A 221 11.59 -16.18 -4.79
C PRO A 221 11.41 -14.66 -4.89
N THR A 222 11.80 -14.04 -6.00
CA THR A 222 11.52 -12.63 -6.32
C THR A 222 10.05 -12.40 -6.70
N LEU A 223 9.43 -13.30 -7.47
CA LEU A 223 8.02 -13.21 -7.85
C LEU A 223 7.13 -13.49 -6.64
N THR A 224 7.46 -14.52 -5.85
CA THR A 224 6.72 -14.87 -4.63
C THR A 224 6.89 -13.81 -3.54
N GLY A 225 8.10 -13.23 -3.42
CA GLY A 225 8.35 -12.08 -2.56
C GLY A 225 7.61 -10.83 -3.02
N GLY A 226 7.53 -10.59 -4.34
CA GLY A 226 6.77 -9.51 -4.95
C GLY A 226 5.26 -9.66 -4.77
N ILE A 227 4.72 -10.87 -4.93
CA ILE A 227 3.30 -11.18 -4.69
C ILE A 227 2.98 -11.03 -3.19
N SER A 228 3.83 -11.53 -2.29
CA SER A 228 3.62 -11.37 -0.85
C SER A 228 3.70 -9.89 -0.44
N ALA A 229 4.62 -9.13 -1.03
CA ALA A 229 4.77 -7.69 -0.88
C ALA A 229 3.55 -6.91 -1.41
N LEU A 230 3.04 -7.27 -2.58
CA LEU A 230 1.85 -6.65 -3.20
C LEU A 230 0.55 -7.09 -2.50
N SER A 231 0.52 -8.29 -1.91
CA SER A 231 -0.61 -8.79 -1.12
C SER A 231 -0.77 -8.03 0.20
N CYS A 232 0.32 -7.43 0.69
CA CYS A 232 0.29 -6.45 1.76
C CYS A 232 -0.23 -5.14 1.15
N GLN A 233 -1.55 -5.07 0.93
CA GLN A 233 -2.18 -3.92 0.29
C GLN A 233 -2.34 -2.73 1.23
N CYS A 234 -2.17 -2.91 2.54
CA CYS A 234 -2.02 -1.80 3.47
C CYS A 234 -0.89 -0.87 3.00
N GLU A 235 0.16 -1.44 2.41
CA GLU A 235 1.34 -0.74 1.94
C GLU A 235 1.09 0.04 0.65
N GLY A 236 0.56 -0.62 -0.38
CA GLY A 236 0.18 0.03 -1.65
C GLY A 236 -0.86 1.13 -1.44
N LEU A 237 -1.65 0.99 -0.39
CA LEU A 237 -2.68 1.93 -0.06
C LEU A 237 -2.21 3.08 0.84
N THR A 238 -1.39 2.85 1.86
CA THR A 238 -0.72 3.97 2.54
C THR A 238 0.09 4.82 1.56
N ALA A 239 0.51 4.24 0.43
CA ALA A 239 1.14 4.95 -0.67
C ALA A 239 0.17 5.82 -1.50
N THR A 240 -1.11 5.46 -1.65
CA THR A 240 -2.10 6.21 -2.46
C THR A 240 -3.06 7.06 -1.63
N LEU A 241 -3.33 6.70 -0.38
CA LEU A 241 -4.28 7.33 0.52
C LEU A 241 -4.01 8.80 0.85
N PRO A 242 -2.76 9.27 1.04
CA PRO A 242 -2.61 10.64 1.48
C PRO A 242 -2.95 11.63 0.36
N THR A 243 -2.96 11.23 -0.92
CA THR A 243 -3.65 11.89 -2.06
C THR A 243 -5.13 12.12 -1.83
N ILE A 244 -5.76 11.11 -1.24
CA ILE A 244 -7.20 11.01 -1.06
C ILE A 244 -7.60 11.82 0.17
N ALA A 245 -6.82 11.72 1.24
CA ALA A 245 -6.95 12.54 2.44
C ALA A 245 -6.76 14.03 2.11
N ALA A 246 -5.79 14.30 1.23
CA ALA A 246 -5.61 15.56 0.54
C ALA A 246 -6.89 15.95 -0.23
N ALA A 247 -7.40 15.15 -1.15
CA ALA A 247 -8.53 15.58 -2.00
C ALA A 247 -9.88 15.71 -1.28
N LEU A 248 -10.16 14.96 -0.21
CA LEU A 248 -11.52 14.86 0.35
C LEU A 248 -11.72 15.44 1.75
N ALA A 249 -10.70 15.67 2.58
CA ALA A 249 -10.88 16.18 3.95
C ALA A 249 -12.06 15.55 4.75
N THR A 250 -12.44 14.29 4.49
CA THR A 250 -13.59 13.64 5.13
C THR A 250 -13.14 12.78 6.31
N ALA A 251 -14.02 12.62 7.30
CA ALA A 251 -13.85 11.70 8.43
C ALA A 251 -13.60 10.24 7.96
N VAL A 252 -14.11 9.87 6.79
CA VAL A 252 -13.93 8.55 6.18
C VAL A 252 -12.47 8.33 5.76
N SER A 253 -11.86 9.30 5.08
CA SER A 253 -10.47 9.19 4.63
C SER A 253 -9.47 9.16 5.79
N THR A 254 -9.71 9.99 6.82
CA THR A 254 -8.86 10.00 8.03
C THR A 254 -8.94 8.68 8.79
N THR A 255 -10.14 8.09 8.91
CA THR A 255 -10.33 6.78 9.54
C THR A 255 -9.58 5.69 8.78
N LEU A 256 -9.75 5.61 7.46
CA LEU A 256 -9.04 4.65 6.61
C LEU A 256 -7.52 4.82 6.65
N LEU A 257 -7.03 6.05 6.69
CA LEU A 257 -5.61 6.36 6.82
C LEU A 257 -5.07 5.93 8.18
N SER A 258 -5.81 6.17 9.26
CA SER A 258 -5.44 5.71 10.59
C SER A 258 -5.39 4.18 10.66
N GLU A 259 -6.39 3.48 10.10
CA GLU A 259 -6.43 2.01 10.04
C GLU A 259 -5.24 1.46 9.27
N SER A 260 -4.93 2.04 8.12
CA SER A 260 -3.85 1.60 7.25
C SER A 260 -2.47 1.81 7.90
N ILE A 261 -2.27 2.95 8.58
CA ILE A 261 -1.04 3.20 9.37
C ILE A 261 -0.93 2.20 10.52
N VAL A 262 -2.01 1.95 11.25
CA VAL A 262 -2.03 1.00 12.37
C VAL A 262 -1.68 -0.40 11.88
N LEU A 263 -2.29 -0.87 10.79
CA LEU A 263 -1.97 -2.17 10.19
C LEU A 263 -0.53 -2.25 9.69
N LEU A 264 0.00 -1.17 9.12
CA LEU A 264 1.39 -1.10 8.66
C LEU A 264 2.38 -1.15 9.83
N LEU A 265 2.11 -0.43 10.91
CA LEU A 265 2.89 -0.51 12.15
C LEU A 265 2.81 -1.90 12.77
N LEU A 266 1.62 -2.51 12.77
CA LEU A 266 1.41 -3.88 13.25
C LEU A 266 2.18 -4.88 12.39
N SER A 267 2.18 -4.73 11.05
CA SER A 267 3.01 -5.53 10.13
C SER A 267 4.48 -5.43 10.48
N ASN A 268 5.00 -4.21 10.65
CA ASN A 268 6.41 -3.99 10.99
C ASN A 268 6.76 -4.61 12.35
N PHE A 269 5.89 -4.46 13.34
CA PHE A 269 6.03 -5.09 14.65
C PHE A 269 6.06 -6.62 14.54
N MET A 270 5.12 -7.22 13.80
CA MET A 270 5.03 -8.67 13.61
C MET A 270 6.25 -9.22 12.87
N LEU A 271 6.70 -8.53 11.82
CA LEU A 271 7.89 -8.86 11.06
C LEU A 271 9.15 -8.82 11.93
N THR A 272 9.33 -7.74 12.69
CA THR A 272 10.54 -7.48 13.49
C THR A 272 10.64 -8.39 14.71
N VAL A 273 9.55 -8.49 15.49
CA VAL A 273 9.53 -9.19 16.78
C VAL A 273 9.35 -10.69 16.59
N PHE A 274 8.38 -11.10 15.77
CA PHE A 274 8.00 -12.51 15.69
C PHE A 274 8.65 -13.24 14.52
N LEU A 275 8.42 -12.77 13.29
CA LEU A 275 8.75 -13.52 12.08
C LEU A 275 10.25 -13.57 11.79
N ASN A 276 10.96 -12.45 11.93
CA ASN A 276 12.43 -12.40 11.74
C ASN A 276 13.17 -13.19 12.84
N ARG A 277 12.60 -13.29 14.05
CA ARG A 277 13.13 -14.13 15.14
C ARG A 277 12.64 -15.59 15.10
N LYS A 278 11.82 -15.97 14.10
CA LYS A 278 11.20 -17.30 13.95
C LYS A 278 10.44 -17.77 15.19
N THR A 279 9.88 -16.84 15.95
CA THR A 279 9.11 -17.16 17.17
C THR A 279 7.65 -17.43 16.83
N GLN A 280 6.99 -18.27 17.62
CA GLN A 280 5.59 -18.63 17.38
C GLN A 280 4.65 -17.47 17.75
N ILE A 281 3.72 -17.17 16.87
CA ILE A 281 2.68 -16.16 17.10
C ILE A 281 1.46 -16.86 17.72
N LYS A 282 1.15 -16.53 18.98
CA LYS A 282 -0.01 -17.11 19.69
C LYS A 282 -1.34 -16.85 18.97
N ILE A 283 -1.54 -15.64 18.42
CA ILE A 283 -2.77 -15.25 17.70
C ILE A 283 -3.04 -16.18 16.51
N VAL A 284 -2.04 -16.42 15.65
CA VAL A 284 -2.16 -17.31 14.48
C VAL A 284 -2.51 -18.74 14.92
N SER A 285 -1.94 -19.20 16.05
CA SER A 285 -2.27 -20.52 16.59
C SER A 285 -3.72 -20.62 17.12
N GLN A 286 -4.26 -19.54 17.71
CA GLN A 286 -5.64 -19.48 18.20
C GLN A 286 -6.65 -19.48 17.05
N ILE A 287 -6.42 -18.69 16.00
CA ILE A 287 -7.28 -18.67 14.79
C ILE A 287 -7.35 -20.06 14.16
N LYS A 288 -6.21 -20.76 14.10
CA LYS A 288 -6.16 -22.13 13.59
C LYS A 288 -6.96 -23.11 14.46
N ASN A 289 -6.98 -22.93 15.77
CA ASN A 289 -7.78 -23.75 16.69
C ASN A 289 -9.28 -23.53 16.49
N ILE A 290 -9.72 -22.27 16.30
CA ILE A 290 -11.12 -21.94 16.00
C ILE A 290 -11.57 -22.59 14.70
N ARG A 291 -10.77 -22.48 13.62
CA ARG A 291 -11.07 -23.11 12.33
C ARG A 291 -11.21 -24.64 12.40
N ASN A 292 -10.48 -25.27 13.30
CA ASN A 292 -10.52 -26.72 13.51
C ASN A 292 -11.60 -27.15 14.52
N SER A 293 -12.23 -26.21 15.21
CA SER A 293 -13.31 -26.49 16.16
C SER A 293 -14.64 -26.74 15.45
N ASN A 294 -15.57 -27.38 16.14
CA ASN A 294 -16.94 -27.60 15.65
C ASN A 294 -17.75 -26.29 15.55
N ILE A 295 -17.26 -25.19 16.11
CA ILE A 295 -17.93 -23.89 16.08
C ILE A 295 -17.90 -23.30 14.67
N PHE A 296 -16.81 -23.50 13.92
CA PHE A 296 -16.65 -22.88 12.59
C PHE A 296 -17.65 -23.40 11.55
N PRO A 297 -17.92 -24.73 11.43
CA PRO A 297 -19.02 -25.23 10.60
C PRO A 297 -20.40 -24.68 10.99
N VAL A 298 -20.67 -24.49 12.29
CA VAL A 298 -21.95 -23.93 12.77
C VAL A 298 -22.08 -22.48 12.33
N MET A 299 -21.03 -21.66 12.47
CA MET A 299 -21.01 -20.29 11.96
C MET A 299 -21.19 -20.26 10.44
N ALA A 300 -20.54 -21.16 9.71
CA ALA A 300 -20.68 -21.27 8.25
C ALA A 300 -22.13 -21.55 7.83
N ILE A 301 -22.81 -22.50 8.49
CA ILE A 301 -24.23 -22.80 8.26
C ILE A 301 -25.12 -21.59 8.57
N PHE A 302 -24.87 -20.92 9.69
CA PHE A 302 -25.60 -19.71 10.05
C PHE A 302 -25.49 -18.63 8.96
N PHE A 303 -24.29 -18.39 8.43
CA PHE A 303 -24.08 -17.45 7.33
C PHE A 303 -24.81 -17.87 6.04
N ILE A 304 -24.78 -19.15 5.68
CA ILE A 304 -25.50 -19.67 4.49
C ILE A 304 -27.02 -19.43 4.60
N LEU A 305 -27.59 -19.57 5.80
CA LEU A 305 -29.02 -19.39 6.03
C LEU A 305 -29.42 -17.92 6.12
N ILE A 306 -28.61 -17.08 6.74
CA ILE A 306 -28.97 -15.68 6.98
C ILE A 306 -28.82 -14.80 5.73
N THR A 307 -27.88 -15.10 4.84
CA THR A 307 -27.65 -14.27 3.64
C THR A 307 -28.88 -14.20 2.73
N PRO A 308 -29.54 -15.31 2.34
CA PRO A 308 -30.75 -15.24 1.53
C PRO A 308 -31.91 -14.51 2.23
N ILE A 309 -32.02 -14.64 3.56
CA ILE A 309 -33.02 -13.92 4.36
C ILE A 309 -32.77 -12.42 4.29
N ALA A 310 -31.51 -12.00 4.44
CA ALA A 310 -31.11 -10.60 4.32
C ALA A 310 -31.34 -10.04 2.91
N GLU A 311 -31.12 -10.85 1.86
CA GLU A 311 -31.42 -10.50 0.47
C GLU A 311 -32.91 -10.23 0.26
N ILE A 312 -33.77 -11.18 0.67
CA ILE A 312 -35.23 -11.04 0.56
C ILE A 312 -35.72 -9.82 1.34
N PHE A 313 -35.21 -9.63 2.57
CA PHE A 313 -35.54 -8.48 3.39
C PHE A 313 -35.17 -7.17 2.70
N GLY A 314 -33.96 -7.06 2.16
CA GLY A 314 -33.56 -5.83 1.49
C GLY A 314 -34.33 -5.55 0.21
N ILE A 315 -34.65 -6.58 -0.59
CA ILE A 315 -35.55 -6.44 -1.76
C ILE A 315 -36.93 -5.94 -1.32
N TYR A 316 -37.48 -6.49 -0.24
CA TYR A 316 -38.79 -6.06 0.28
C TYR A 316 -38.78 -4.57 0.68
N PHE A 317 -37.69 -4.09 1.27
CA PHE A 317 -37.50 -2.68 1.64
C PHE A 317 -36.89 -1.80 0.53
N LYS A 318 -36.67 -2.34 -0.67
CA LYS A 318 -36.04 -1.65 -1.81
C LYS A 318 -34.63 -1.10 -1.52
N LEU A 319 -33.90 -1.74 -0.60
CA LEU A 319 -32.55 -1.31 -0.22
C LEU A 319 -31.56 -1.42 -1.38
N GLU A 320 -31.81 -2.32 -2.32
CA GLU A 320 -31.04 -2.47 -3.56
C GLU A 320 -31.11 -1.21 -4.43
N LEU A 321 -32.21 -0.45 -4.38
CA LEU A 321 -32.33 0.80 -5.13
C LEU A 321 -31.77 2.00 -4.36
N LEU A 322 -31.87 1.97 -3.04
CA LEU A 322 -31.54 3.10 -2.17
C LEU A 322 -30.07 3.14 -1.73
N SER A 323 -29.41 1.98 -1.66
CA SER A 323 -28.09 1.83 -1.05
C SER A 323 -27.17 0.97 -1.90
N LEU A 324 -26.14 1.61 -2.45
CA LEU A 324 -25.05 0.92 -3.14
C LEU A 324 -24.30 -0.08 -2.21
N ILE A 325 -24.27 0.20 -0.91
CA ILE A 325 -23.69 -0.70 0.11
C ILE A 325 -24.49 -1.99 0.20
N PHE A 326 -25.82 -1.92 0.24
CA PHE A 326 -26.64 -3.12 0.25
C PHE A 326 -26.51 -3.87 -1.08
N PHE A 327 -26.60 -3.16 -2.20
CA PHE A 327 -26.56 -3.73 -3.54
C PHE A 327 -25.32 -4.59 -3.80
N PHE A 328 -24.12 -4.08 -3.50
CA PHE A 328 -22.88 -4.85 -3.65
C PHE A 328 -22.53 -5.67 -2.39
N GLY A 329 -22.98 -5.26 -1.21
CA GLY A 329 -22.73 -5.96 0.04
C GLY A 329 -23.38 -7.34 0.04
N ILE A 330 -24.63 -7.46 -0.43
CA ILE A 330 -25.31 -8.75 -0.50
C ILE A 330 -24.63 -9.68 -1.50
N ASN A 331 -24.10 -9.14 -2.59
CA ASN A 331 -23.32 -9.89 -3.56
C ASN A 331 -22.06 -10.53 -2.94
N ILE A 332 -21.31 -9.76 -2.15
CA ILE A 332 -20.13 -10.26 -1.43
C ILE A 332 -20.53 -11.31 -0.39
N LEU A 333 -21.63 -11.09 0.33
CA LEU A 333 -22.15 -12.06 1.30
C LEU A 333 -22.57 -13.37 0.61
N MET A 334 -23.17 -13.30 -0.59
CA MET A 334 -23.53 -14.47 -1.38
C MET A 334 -22.30 -15.24 -1.86
N PHE A 335 -21.24 -14.55 -2.27
CA PHE A 335 -19.95 -15.16 -2.55
C PHE A 335 -19.37 -15.89 -1.32
N VAL A 336 -19.37 -15.24 -0.15
CA VAL A 336 -18.91 -15.87 1.10
C VAL A 336 -19.77 -17.06 1.50
N ALA A 337 -21.10 -16.97 1.32
CA ALA A 337 -22.02 -18.09 1.54
C ALA A 337 -21.70 -19.28 0.62
N GLY A 338 -21.34 -19.04 -0.65
CA GLY A 338 -20.89 -20.07 -1.58
C GLY A 338 -19.63 -20.80 -1.10
N ILE A 339 -18.63 -20.05 -0.61
CA ILE A 339 -17.42 -20.60 0.01
C ILE A 339 -17.78 -21.51 1.19
N PHE A 340 -18.62 -21.01 2.09
CA PHE A 340 -19.04 -21.74 3.28
C PHE A 340 -19.87 -22.97 2.96
N PHE A 341 -20.72 -22.91 1.93
CA PHE A 341 -21.51 -24.06 1.51
C PHE A 341 -20.62 -25.21 1.06
N MET A 342 -19.64 -24.93 0.18
CA MET A 342 -18.69 -25.96 -0.25
C MET A 342 -17.80 -26.43 0.91
N TYR A 343 -17.42 -25.54 1.84
CA TYR A 343 -16.72 -25.93 3.07
C TYR A 343 -17.52 -26.96 3.88
N VAL A 344 -18.81 -26.72 4.12
CA VAL A 344 -19.68 -27.63 4.86
C VAL A 344 -19.83 -28.96 4.12
N LEU A 345 -20.00 -28.95 2.80
CA LEU A 345 -20.03 -30.18 2.00
C LEU A 345 -18.75 -31.01 2.14
N THR A 346 -17.57 -30.38 2.12
CA THR A 346 -16.31 -31.09 2.34
C THR A 346 -16.18 -31.69 3.74
N LYS A 347 -16.83 -31.09 4.74
CA LYS A 347 -16.89 -31.62 6.11
C LYS A 347 -17.84 -32.81 6.26
N ILE A 348 -18.93 -32.84 5.49
CA ILE A 348 -19.87 -33.96 5.45
C ILE A 348 -19.28 -35.16 4.67
N GLY A 349 -18.20 -34.96 3.90
CA GLY A 349 -17.47 -36.01 3.20
C GLY A 349 -17.49 -35.89 1.67
N VAL A 350 -18.13 -34.86 1.13
CA VAL A 350 -18.15 -34.61 -0.32
C VAL A 350 -16.84 -33.95 -0.73
N GLN A 351 -15.91 -34.72 -1.26
CA GLN A 351 -14.59 -34.23 -1.72
C GLN A 351 -14.42 -34.43 -3.23
N PRO A 352 -14.96 -33.52 -4.06
CA PRO A 352 -14.75 -33.59 -5.50
C PRO A 352 -13.26 -33.39 -5.79
N ARG A 353 -12.65 -34.38 -6.45
CA ARG A 353 -11.22 -34.34 -6.80
C ARG A 353 -11.06 -33.85 -8.24
N ILE A 354 -10.36 -32.74 -8.41
CA ILE A 354 -9.94 -32.23 -9.71
C ILE A 354 -8.46 -32.50 -9.89
N GLN A 355 -8.12 -33.34 -10.86
CA GLN A 355 -6.72 -33.71 -11.15
C GLN A 355 -6.08 -32.81 -12.21
N SER A 356 -6.88 -32.24 -13.13
CA SER A 356 -6.35 -31.44 -14.24
C SER A 356 -5.96 -30.03 -13.82
N LYS A 357 -4.68 -29.68 -13.98
CA LYS A 357 -4.16 -28.32 -13.72
C LYS A 357 -4.82 -27.26 -14.61
N TYR A 358 -5.08 -27.59 -15.88
CA TYR A 358 -5.74 -26.67 -16.82
C TYR A 358 -7.18 -26.37 -16.40
N LEU A 359 -7.89 -27.38 -15.90
CA LEU A 359 -9.25 -27.21 -15.39
C LEU A 359 -9.27 -26.31 -14.15
N ILE A 360 -8.31 -26.48 -13.24
CA ILE A 360 -8.14 -25.58 -12.09
C ILE A 360 -7.93 -24.13 -12.54
N ILE A 361 -7.02 -23.89 -13.50
CA ILE A 361 -6.75 -22.54 -14.01
C ILE A 361 -8.00 -21.95 -14.68
N SER A 362 -8.71 -22.74 -15.49
CA SER A 362 -9.95 -22.31 -16.13
C SER A 362 -11.02 -21.95 -15.09
N LEU A 363 -11.19 -22.76 -14.04
CA LEU A 363 -12.13 -22.46 -12.96
C LEU A 363 -11.73 -21.20 -12.17
N ILE A 364 -10.44 -20.95 -11.95
CA ILE A 364 -9.97 -19.70 -11.32
C ILE A 364 -10.43 -18.51 -12.15
N ILE A 365 -10.09 -18.50 -13.44
CA ILE A 365 -10.45 -17.39 -14.36
C ILE A 365 -11.97 -17.21 -14.40
N PHE A 366 -12.72 -18.31 -14.52
CA PHE A 366 -14.17 -18.30 -14.58
C PHE A 366 -14.81 -17.76 -13.29
N SER A 367 -14.34 -18.22 -12.12
CA SER A 367 -14.83 -17.73 -10.82
C SER A 367 -14.60 -16.23 -10.65
N SER A 368 -13.41 -15.74 -11.04
CA SER A 368 -13.08 -14.33 -10.97
C SER A 368 -13.95 -13.51 -11.93
N ILE A 369 -14.12 -13.94 -13.19
CA ILE A 369 -14.95 -13.23 -14.17
C ILE A 369 -16.39 -13.12 -13.66
N ILE A 370 -16.97 -14.20 -13.16
CA ILE A 370 -18.34 -14.19 -12.63
C ILE A 370 -18.47 -13.16 -11.49
N MET A 371 -17.48 -13.12 -10.60
CA MET A 371 -17.48 -12.17 -9.50
C MET A 371 -17.33 -10.73 -9.99
N PHE A 372 -16.44 -10.47 -10.95
CA PHE A 372 -16.15 -9.12 -11.44
C PHE A 372 -17.23 -8.53 -12.34
N ILE A 373 -18.04 -9.37 -13.01
CA ILE A 373 -19.16 -8.92 -13.85
C ILE A 373 -20.09 -7.97 -13.10
N TRP A 374 -20.25 -8.17 -11.78
CA TRP A 374 -21.06 -7.30 -10.93
C TRP A 374 -20.65 -5.84 -10.94
N PHE A 375 -19.35 -5.57 -11.01
CA PHE A 375 -18.80 -4.23 -10.90
C PHE A 375 -18.74 -3.49 -12.26
N ILE A 376 -19.18 -4.13 -13.34
CA ILE A 376 -19.26 -3.50 -14.66
C ILE A 376 -20.54 -2.65 -14.74
N PRO A 377 -20.45 -1.33 -14.99
CA PRO A 377 -21.59 -0.41 -14.94
C PRO A 377 -22.83 -0.86 -15.72
N TYR A 378 -22.64 -1.45 -16.89
CA TYR A 378 -23.72 -1.96 -17.74
C TYR A 378 -24.56 -3.04 -17.03
N PHE A 379 -23.90 -4.05 -16.43
CA PHE A 379 -24.60 -5.12 -15.72
C PHE A 379 -25.20 -4.63 -14.41
N THR A 380 -24.52 -3.71 -13.71
CA THR A 380 -25.07 -3.04 -12.53
C THR A 380 -26.39 -2.32 -12.86
N ALA A 381 -26.45 -1.59 -13.97
CA ALA A 381 -27.66 -0.87 -14.40
C ALA A 381 -28.81 -1.83 -14.76
N LEU A 382 -28.51 -2.97 -15.40
CA LEU A 382 -29.49 -4.01 -15.69
C LEU A 382 -30.03 -4.63 -14.40
N ALA A 383 -29.16 -4.99 -13.46
CA ALA A 383 -29.56 -5.57 -12.18
C ALA A 383 -30.35 -4.58 -11.32
N TYR A 384 -30.02 -3.29 -11.37
CA TYR A 384 -30.83 -2.24 -10.72
C TYR A 384 -32.24 -2.15 -11.28
N THR A 385 -32.40 -2.35 -12.59
CA THR A 385 -33.70 -2.16 -13.27
C THR A 385 -34.58 -3.42 -13.18
N TYR A 386 -33.98 -4.61 -13.18
CA TYR A 386 -34.70 -5.88 -13.27
C TYR A 386 -34.34 -6.83 -12.11
N TYR A 387 -35.32 -7.10 -11.24
CA TYR A 387 -35.15 -8.00 -10.09
C TYR A 387 -34.65 -9.41 -10.45
N ASN A 388 -35.12 -9.95 -11.58
CA ASN A 388 -34.68 -11.27 -12.05
C ASN A 388 -33.18 -11.30 -12.37
N ILE A 389 -32.65 -10.19 -12.89
CA ILE A 389 -31.22 -10.06 -13.20
C ILE A 389 -30.43 -9.92 -11.90
N PHE A 390 -30.91 -9.13 -10.95
CA PHE A 390 -30.31 -9.01 -9.61
C PHE A 390 -30.17 -10.38 -8.91
N LEU A 391 -31.27 -11.15 -8.86
CA LEU A 391 -31.27 -12.50 -8.27
C LEU A 391 -30.32 -13.46 -9.01
N LEU A 392 -30.37 -13.47 -10.35
CA LEU A 392 -29.48 -14.31 -11.17
C LEU A 392 -28.02 -13.99 -10.88
N MET A 393 -27.69 -12.70 -10.82
CA MET A 393 -26.35 -12.25 -10.54
C MET A 393 -25.91 -12.63 -9.11
N ASN A 394 -26.81 -12.67 -8.12
CA ASN A 394 -26.47 -13.09 -6.75
C ASN A 394 -26.22 -14.59 -6.67
N LEU A 395 -27.01 -15.39 -7.40
CA LEU A 395 -26.76 -16.81 -7.59
C LEU A 395 -25.41 -17.05 -8.27
N MET A 396 -25.06 -16.25 -9.27
CA MET A 396 -23.75 -16.34 -9.92
C MET A 396 -22.60 -16.07 -8.94
N ALA A 397 -22.74 -15.09 -8.04
CA ALA A 397 -21.74 -14.83 -7.00
C ALA A 397 -21.60 -15.99 -6.01
N PHE A 398 -22.72 -16.59 -5.60
CA PHE A 398 -22.72 -17.83 -4.81
C PHE A 398 -21.98 -18.97 -5.53
N VAL A 399 -22.23 -19.17 -6.82
CA VAL A 399 -21.54 -20.17 -7.64
C VAL A 399 -20.04 -19.86 -7.74
N SER A 400 -19.66 -18.59 -7.90
CA SER A 400 -18.25 -18.18 -7.88
C SER A 400 -17.57 -18.56 -6.56
N GLY A 401 -18.17 -18.23 -5.42
CA GLY A 401 -17.65 -18.59 -4.10
C GLY A 401 -17.54 -20.10 -3.89
N PHE A 402 -18.53 -20.86 -4.36
CA PHE A 402 -18.52 -22.32 -4.36
C PHE A 402 -17.32 -22.87 -5.12
N ILE A 403 -17.10 -22.39 -6.35
CA ILE A 403 -15.97 -22.78 -7.19
C ILE A 403 -14.65 -22.41 -6.52
N VAL A 404 -14.57 -21.24 -5.89
CA VAL A 404 -13.37 -20.79 -5.19
C VAL A 404 -12.94 -21.77 -4.10
N TYR A 405 -13.86 -22.19 -3.23
CA TYR A 405 -13.50 -23.15 -2.19
C TYR A 405 -13.21 -24.54 -2.77
N LEU A 406 -13.92 -24.95 -3.82
CA LEU A 406 -13.67 -26.21 -4.53
C LEU A 406 -12.26 -26.26 -5.15
N ILE A 407 -11.78 -25.14 -5.71
CA ILE A 407 -10.38 -24.99 -6.13
C ILE A 407 -9.45 -25.08 -4.92
N TYR A 408 -9.76 -24.33 -3.86
CA TYR A 408 -8.96 -24.33 -2.63
C TYR A 408 -8.79 -25.74 -2.03
N SER A 409 -9.81 -26.60 -2.06
CA SER A 409 -9.70 -27.98 -1.56
C SER A 409 -8.82 -28.88 -2.43
N ASN A 410 -8.58 -28.52 -3.70
CA ASN A 410 -7.86 -29.32 -4.69
C ASN A 410 -6.43 -28.82 -4.99
N ILE A 411 -6.03 -27.67 -4.47
CA ILE A 411 -4.66 -27.14 -4.63
C ILE A 411 -3.82 -27.41 -3.37
N ASP A 412 -2.73 -28.14 -3.52
CA ASP A 412 -1.75 -28.37 -2.45
C ASP A 412 -0.56 -27.38 -2.49
N THR A 413 -0.04 -27.10 -3.68
CA THR A 413 1.23 -26.37 -3.86
C THR A 413 1.09 -24.86 -4.05
N LEU A 414 -0.12 -24.32 -4.27
CA LEU A 414 -0.36 -22.88 -4.45
C LEU A 414 -1.47 -22.34 -3.55
N LYS A 415 -1.91 -23.14 -2.57
CA LYS A 415 -3.05 -22.84 -1.72
C LYS A 415 -2.97 -21.46 -1.05
N ARG A 416 -1.75 -21.04 -0.69
CA ARG A 416 -1.47 -19.79 0.02
C ARG A 416 -1.62 -18.57 -0.88
N ALA A 417 -0.92 -18.58 -2.01
CA ALA A 417 -1.06 -17.54 -3.03
C ALA A 417 -2.51 -17.42 -3.53
N TYR A 418 -3.23 -18.54 -3.56
CA TYR A 418 -4.65 -18.55 -3.91
C TYR A 418 -5.54 -17.86 -2.86
N VAL A 419 -5.29 -18.05 -1.55
CA VAL A 419 -6.02 -17.32 -0.50
C VAL A 419 -5.69 -15.83 -0.54
N GLU A 420 -4.43 -15.45 -0.74
CA GLU A 420 -4.03 -14.05 -0.93
C GLU A 420 -4.73 -13.42 -2.14
N TYR A 421 -4.77 -14.12 -3.28
CA TYR A 421 -5.45 -13.67 -4.49
C TYR A 421 -6.94 -13.39 -4.25
N ASN A 422 -7.65 -14.31 -3.59
CA ASN A 422 -9.08 -14.13 -3.30
C ASN A 422 -9.33 -13.00 -2.31
N ALA A 423 -8.47 -12.82 -1.30
CA ALA A 423 -8.57 -11.70 -0.37
C ALA A 423 -8.31 -10.35 -1.06
N MET A 424 -7.38 -10.33 -2.02
CA MET A 424 -7.00 -9.17 -2.84
C MET A 424 -8.06 -8.74 -3.85
N MET A 425 -8.97 -9.64 -4.23
CA MET A 425 -10.00 -9.36 -5.23
C MET A 425 -10.92 -8.21 -4.82
N PHE A 426 -11.45 -8.22 -3.59
CA PHE A 426 -12.41 -7.22 -3.10
C PHE A 426 -11.81 -5.85 -2.87
N SER A 427 -10.60 -5.82 -2.31
CA SER A 427 -9.89 -4.58 -2.02
C SER A 427 -9.41 -3.87 -3.29
N MET A 428 -9.00 -4.61 -4.33
CA MET A 428 -8.66 -4.01 -5.62
C MET A 428 -9.89 -3.43 -6.31
N THR A 429 -11.03 -4.10 -6.24
CA THR A 429 -12.30 -3.54 -6.72
C THR A 429 -12.62 -2.24 -6.00
N ALA A 430 -12.51 -2.21 -4.67
CA ALA A 430 -12.75 -1.01 -3.88
C ALA A 430 -11.81 0.13 -4.29
N LEU A 431 -10.51 -0.16 -4.47
CA LEU A 431 -9.52 0.81 -4.91
C LEU A 431 -9.86 1.40 -6.28
N ILE A 432 -10.25 0.57 -7.25
CA ILE A 432 -10.60 1.02 -8.60
C ILE A 432 -11.83 1.93 -8.57
N ILE A 433 -12.91 1.50 -7.91
CA ILE A 433 -14.14 2.31 -7.81
C ILE A 433 -13.83 3.63 -7.12
N PHE A 434 -13.07 3.58 -6.04
CA PHE A 434 -12.69 4.76 -5.28
C PHE A 434 -11.81 5.72 -6.08
N TYR A 435 -10.81 5.21 -6.82
CA TYR A 435 -9.92 6.02 -7.64
C TYR A 435 -10.69 6.75 -8.76
N ILE A 436 -11.54 6.03 -9.48
CA ILE A 436 -12.35 6.61 -10.57
C ILE A 436 -13.34 7.64 -10.01
N ALA A 437 -14.08 7.29 -8.96
CA ALA A 437 -15.08 8.19 -8.37
C ALA A 437 -14.46 9.48 -7.80
N LEU A 438 -13.24 9.41 -7.25
CA LEU A 438 -12.61 10.50 -6.51
C LEU A 438 -11.64 11.33 -7.35
N ILE A 439 -10.75 10.68 -8.10
CA ILE A 439 -9.67 11.36 -8.82
C ILE A 439 -10.11 11.80 -10.21
N GLU A 440 -10.94 11.00 -10.88
CA GLU A 440 -11.52 11.38 -12.17
C GLU A 440 -12.83 12.15 -12.01
N ASN A 441 -13.41 12.15 -10.80
CA ASN A 441 -14.70 12.77 -10.49
C ASN A 441 -15.83 12.26 -11.41
N THR A 442 -15.78 10.97 -11.76
CA THR A 442 -16.74 10.32 -12.66
C THR A 442 -17.65 9.37 -11.88
N THR A 443 -18.96 9.44 -12.15
CA THR A 443 -19.91 8.46 -11.60
C THR A 443 -19.85 7.16 -12.39
N LEU A 444 -19.21 6.12 -11.83
CA LEU A 444 -19.24 4.77 -12.43
C LEU A 444 -20.65 4.22 -12.50
N TYR A 445 -21.43 4.43 -11.43
CA TYR A 445 -22.82 3.99 -11.33
C TYR A 445 -23.72 5.22 -11.16
N PRO A 446 -24.21 5.81 -12.26
CA PRO A 446 -24.99 7.05 -12.22
C PRO A 446 -26.22 7.00 -11.29
N LEU A 447 -26.78 5.81 -11.09
CA LEU A 447 -27.98 5.55 -10.30
C LEU A 447 -27.81 5.83 -8.79
N TYR A 448 -26.58 5.79 -8.27
CA TYR A 448 -26.30 5.91 -6.83
C TYR A 448 -25.54 7.18 -6.44
N GLY A 449 -25.11 7.99 -7.41
CA GLY A 449 -24.30 9.20 -7.18
C GLY A 449 -22.86 8.92 -6.74
N ILE A 450 -22.04 9.98 -6.66
CA ILE A 450 -20.60 9.88 -6.31
C ILE A 450 -20.41 9.58 -4.82
N GLU A 451 -21.22 10.19 -3.95
CA GLU A 451 -21.08 10.04 -2.50
C GLU A 451 -21.25 8.58 -2.05
N GLN A 452 -22.28 7.89 -2.54
CA GLN A 452 -22.48 6.48 -2.20
C GLN A 452 -21.35 5.58 -2.72
N GLN A 453 -20.75 5.90 -3.86
CA GLN A 453 -19.59 5.17 -4.40
C GLN A 453 -18.37 5.35 -3.50
N ILE A 454 -18.11 6.58 -3.05
CA ILE A 454 -17.01 6.87 -2.12
C ILE A 454 -17.21 6.13 -0.80
N ILE A 455 -18.41 6.21 -0.21
CA ILE A 455 -18.73 5.56 1.07
C ILE A 455 -18.67 4.04 0.95
N PHE A 456 -19.25 3.45 -0.10
CA PHE A 456 -19.19 2.01 -0.30
C PHE A 456 -17.76 1.51 -0.46
N SER A 457 -16.97 2.16 -1.31
CA SER A 457 -15.59 1.75 -1.53
C SER A 457 -14.79 1.85 -0.24
N ALA A 458 -15.02 2.91 0.55
CA ALA A 458 -14.42 3.06 1.87
C ALA A 458 -14.79 1.92 2.82
N ILE A 459 -16.07 1.55 2.92
CA ILE A 459 -16.54 0.46 3.80
C ILE A 459 -16.02 -0.90 3.32
N LEU A 460 -16.16 -1.19 2.02
CA LEU A 460 -15.66 -2.43 1.42
C LEU A 460 -14.18 -2.61 1.71
N TRP A 461 -13.45 -1.50 1.66
CA TRP A 461 -12.03 -1.52 1.84
C TRP A 461 -11.62 -1.60 3.33
N ALA A 462 -12.25 -0.84 4.23
CA ALA A 462 -12.08 -0.98 5.69
C ALA A 462 -12.37 -2.40 6.18
N THR A 463 -13.38 -3.05 5.59
CA THR A 463 -13.71 -4.44 5.94
C THR A 463 -12.72 -5.44 5.34
N ALA A 464 -12.25 -5.24 4.10
CA ALA A 464 -11.32 -6.16 3.44
C ALA A 464 -9.88 -6.11 4.01
N LEU A 465 -9.40 -4.95 4.44
CA LEU A 465 -8.03 -4.73 4.90
C LEU A 465 -7.59 -5.67 6.04
N PRO A 466 -8.34 -5.84 7.14
CA PRO A 466 -7.95 -6.76 8.20
C PRO A 466 -7.85 -8.22 7.74
N PHE A 467 -8.76 -8.68 6.87
CA PHE A 467 -8.72 -10.05 6.35
C PHE A 467 -7.51 -10.28 5.45
N MET A 468 -7.20 -9.31 4.60
CA MET A 468 -6.00 -9.33 3.78
C MET A 468 -4.73 -9.35 4.63
N TRP A 469 -4.63 -8.44 5.60
CA TRP A 469 -3.50 -8.37 6.51
C TRP A 469 -3.29 -9.69 7.25
N LEU A 470 -4.36 -10.31 7.78
CA LEU A 470 -4.30 -11.62 8.42
C LEU A 470 -3.84 -12.72 7.46
N SER A 471 -4.33 -12.72 6.21
CA SER A 471 -3.91 -13.67 5.18
C SER A 471 -2.41 -13.56 4.91
N THR A 472 -1.91 -12.36 4.67
CA THR A 472 -0.48 -12.09 4.42
C THR A 472 0.39 -12.44 5.63
N ILE A 473 -0.06 -12.18 6.86
CA ILE A 473 0.69 -12.57 8.06
C ILE A 473 0.72 -14.10 8.23
N ASP A 474 -0.37 -14.83 7.95
CA ASP A 474 -0.36 -16.29 8.02
C ASP A 474 0.56 -16.90 6.95
N THR A 475 0.56 -16.38 5.72
CA THR A 475 1.47 -16.85 4.67
C THR A 475 2.92 -16.59 5.05
N LEU A 476 3.27 -15.39 5.51
CA LEU A 476 4.61 -15.03 6.00
C LEU A 476 5.02 -15.85 7.22
N TYR A 477 4.11 -16.10 8.16
CA TYR A 477 4.37 -16.96 9.33
C TYR A 477 4.77 -18.36 8.90
N GLN A 478 4.05 -18.94 7.94
CA GLN A 478 4.38 -20.25 7.40
C GLN A 478 5.67 -20.26 6.57
N TYR A 479 6.10 -19.13 6.01
CA TYR A 479 7.43 -18.98 5.40
C TYR A 479 8.53 -18.76 6.45
N SER A 480 8.23 -18.30 7.65
CA SER A 480 9.23 -18.10 8.70
C SER A 480 9.54 -19.35 9.53
N VAL A 481 8.55 -20.24 9.75
CA VAL A 481 8.67 -21.43 10.60
C VAL A 481 8.76 -22.71 9.76
N PRO A 482 9.90 -23.43 9.75
CA PRO A 482 10.05 -24.67 8.98
C PRO A 482 9.16 -25.81 9.52
N LYS A 483 8.52 -26.57 8.61
CA LYS A 483 7.65 -27.73 8.94
C LYS A 483 8.31 -28.74 9.90
N ASN A 484 9.64 -28.88 9.85
CA ASN A 484 10.39 -29.80 10.73
C ASN A 484 10.34 -29.43 12.22
N TYR A 485 10.08 -28.17 12.58
CA TYR A 485 9.93 -27.77 13.99
C TYR A 485 8.66 -28.36 14.62
N TYR A 486 7.57 -28.45 13.86
CA TYR A 486 6.31 -29.03 14.31
C TYR A 486 6.39 -30.56 14.45
N LEU A 487 7.09 -31.24 13.54
CA LEU A 487 7.31 -32.70 13.63
C LEU A 487 8.23 -33.10 14.78
N LYS A 488 9.23 -32.26 15.12
CA LYS A 488 10.14 -32.52 16.23
C LYS A 488 9.44 -32.33 17.58
N ASN A 489 8.56 -31.33 17.71
CA ASN A 489 7.77 -31.11 18.92
C ASN A 489 6.58 -32.08 19.08
N SER A 490 5.96 -32.56 18.00
CA SER A 490 4.93 -33.61 18.11
C SER A 490 5.54 -34.94 18.57
N LYS A 491 6.73 -35.31 18.07
CA LYS A 491 7.48 -36.48 18.55
C LYS A 491 7.97 -36.35 19.99
N LYS A 492 8.28 -35.12 20.44
CA LYS A 492 8.68 -34.86 21.83
C LYS A 492 7.47 -34.93 22.79
N LYS A 493 6.31 -34.41 22.37
CA LYS A 493 5.04 -34.58 23.11
C LYS A 493 4.56 -36.04 23.14
N SER A 494 4.70 -36.79 22.04
CA SER A 494 4.30 -38.20 22.02
C SER A 494 5.23 -39.09 22.86
N LYS A 495 6.53 -38.74 22.99
CA LYS A 495 7.45 -39.42 23.91
C LYS A 495 7.13 -39.17 25.38
N ASN A 496 6.75 -37.94 25.73
CA ASN A 496 6.37 -37.62 27.12
C ASN A 496 4.99 -38.18 27.53
N PHE A 497 4.16 -38.63 26.58
CA PHE A 497 2.89 -39.32 26.86
C PHE A 497 3.02 -40.85 26.82
N SER A 498 4.21 -41.37 26.51
CA SER A 498 4.50 -42.82 26.50
C SER A 498 5.43 -43.24 27.65
N GLU A 499 5.76 -42.31 28.54
CA GLU A 499 6.57 -42.53 29.75
C GLU A 499 5.75 -42.33 31.05
N ASP A 500 4.45 -42.08 30.93
CA ASP A 500 3.43 -42.26 31.97
C ASP A 500 2.50 -43.41 31.53
#